data_AF-A0A9P4WYZ5-F1
#
_entry.id   AF-A0A9P4WYZ5-F1
#
_cell.length_a   1.000
_cell.length_b   1.000
_cell.length_c   1.000
_cell.angle_alpha   90.00
_cell.angle_beta   90.00
_cell.angle_gamma   90.00
#
_symmetry.space_group_name_H-M   'P 1'
#
loop_
_entity.id
_entity.type
_entity.pdbx_description
1 polymer ?
#
loop_
_entity_poly.entity_id
_entity_poly.type
_entity_poly.pdbx_seq_one_letter_code
_entity_poly.pdbx_strand_id
1 'polypeptide(L)'
;MSTTVNRLLHPIEHHREKKEGARQPSVPLHDRNDSAMDKPREKEKHTLAQWEAQRHTLSPDEIDKGPEQKTVGHSSKVLREEDFELIKTLGTGTFARVWLVRLKDAQQGDEDKVFALKILRKVDVIRLKQVEHVRNERNVLAKVAGHPFITTMVASFQSMDSLYMVLDYCPGGEVFSYLRRARRFNEPTSQFYAAEIVLILEFLHEREGVAYRDLKPENILIDAEGHLKLVDFGFAKKVENRETYTLCGTPEYLAPEVIRNTGHGTAVDWWAFGILVYEFLVGQPPFWDQNPMKIYEQIVEGKVRFPSAMSAPARDLISGLCTVDVSKRLGNIAGGARRVKEHVWFKDIDWDKMYNREVQGPIVPHLRGPADTRNFDDYEDESSNRDPYTKELSDKWDGYFKDF
;
A
#
# COMPACT_ATOMS: atom_id res chain seq x y z
N MET A 1 3.78 -23.42 -17.51
CA MET A 1 4.89 -24.39 -17.43
C MET A 1 5.40 -24.39 -16.00
N SER A 2 4.70 -25.05 -15.07
CA SER A 2 4.95 -26.42 -14.58
C SER A 2 6.39 -26.67 -14.11
N THR A 3 6.50 -26.94 -12.79
CA THR A 3 7.47 -27.81 -12.10
C THR A 3 8.96 -27.45 -12.24
N THR A 4 9.71 -27.23 -11.16
CA THR A 4 10.23 -28.30 -10.28
C THR A 4 11.15 -27.63 -9.25
N VAL A 5 11.01 -27.91 -7.94
CA VAL A 5 12.08 -28.43 -7.05
C VAL A 5 11.40 -28.85 -5.75
N ASN A 6 11.17 -30.14 -5.59
CA ASN A 6 10.89 -30.73 -4.28
C ASN A 6 11.42 -32.16 -4.29
N ARG A 7 12.41 -32.46 -3.44
CA ARG A 7 12.70 -33.80 -2.87
C ARG A 7 13.94 -33.73 -1.99
N LEU A 8 13.75 -34.04 -0.72
CA LEU A 8 14.50 -35.08 0.00
C LEU A 8 13.87 -35.25 1.39
N LEU A 9 13.19 -36.38 1.62
CA LEU A 9 13.42 -37.34 2.72
C LEU A 9 12.18 -38.24 2.94
N HIS A 10 12.46 -39.53 3.12
CA HIS A 10 11.52 -40.65 3.23
C HIS A 10 10.79 -40.71 4.60
N PRO A 11 9.68 -41.46 4.69
CA PRO A 11 8.76 -41.46 5.84
C PRO A 11 9.23 -42.38 6.97
N ILE A 12 9.02 -41.95 8.21
CA ILE A 12 9.06 -42.82 9.39
C ILE A 12 7.63 -42.88 9.96
N GLU A 13 7.01 -44.05 9.83
CA GLU A 13 5.78 -44.40 10.53
C GLU A 13 6.08 -44.54 12.03
N HIS A 14 5.30 -43.87 12.89
CA HIS A 14 5.19 -44.27 14.28
C HIS A 14 3.73 -44.31 14.74
N HIS A 15 3.47 -45.39 15.46
CA HIS A 15 2.21 -45.92 15.91
C HIS A 15 1.32 -44.93 16.70
N ARG A 16 0.02 -45.01 16.39
CA ARG A 16 -1.10 -44.47 17.15
C ARG A 16 -1.28 -45.27 18.45
N GLU A 17 -1.14 -44.64 19.61
CA GLU A 17 -1.73 -45.12 20.86
C GLU A 17 -2.88 -44.20 21.28
N LYS A 18 -4.07 -44.79 21.44
CA LYS A 18 -5.26 -44.15 22.00
C LYS A 18 -5.09 -44.03 23.51
N LYS A 19 -5.26 -42.82 24.05
CA LYS A 19 -5.66 -42.64 25.46
C LYS A 19 -6.93 -41.81 25.52
N GLU A 20 -7.99 -42.47 25.95
CA GLU A 20 -9.26 -41.86 26.34
C GLU A 20 -9.05 -41.09 27.66
N GLY A 21 -9.41 -39.81 27.67
CA GLY A 21 -9.44 -38.96 28.85
C GLY A 21 -10.78 -38.23 28.92
N ALA A 22 -11.50 -38.45 30.02
CA ALA A 22 -12.87 -37.99 30.25
C ALA A 22 -13.01 -36.46 30.21
N ARG A 23 -14.09 -35.98 29.58
CA ARG A 23 -14.51 -34.57 29.54
C ARG A 23 -15.04 -34.14 30.92
N GLN A 24 -14.46 -33.08 31.50
CA GLN A 24 -15.13 -32.24 32.49
C GLN A 24 -15.65 -30.98 31.79
N PRO A 25 -16.87 -30.50 32.10
CA PRO A 25 -17.40 -29.27 31.52
C PRO A 25 -16.72 -28.05 32.15
N SER A 26 -15.92 -27.34 31.37
CA SER A 26 -15.39 -26.02 31.71
C SER A 26 -16.53 -25.00 31.65
N VAL A 27 -16.86 -24.39 32.78
CA VAL A 27 -17.72 -23.20 32.84
C VAL A 27 -16.95 -22.00 32.28
N PRO A 28 -17.50 -21.20 31.33
CA PRO A 28 -16.83 -19.98 30.88
C PRO A 28 -16.87 -18.93 31.98
N LEU A 29 -15.70 -18.63 32.55
CA LEU A 29 -15.46 -17.46 33.40
C LEU A 29 -14.99 -16.31 32.50
N HIS A 30 -15.85 -15.72 31.65
CA HIS A 30 -15.55 -14.46 30.93
C HIS A 30 -16.83 -13.89 30.31
N ASP A 31 -17.70 -13.26 31.11
CA ASP A 31 -18.92 -12.65 30.53
C ASP A 31 -19.49 -11.46 31.33
N ARG A 32 -18.67 -10.78 32.14
CA ARG A 32 -19.19 -9.74 33.05
C ARG A 32 -18.56 -8.36 32.93
N ASN A 33 -17.78 -8.08 31.89
CA ASN A 33 -17.21 -6.74 31.69
C ASN A 33 -17.34 -6.16 30.27
N ASP A 34 -18.00 -6.85 29.35
CA ASP A 34 -18.00 -6.45 27.93
C ASP A 34 -19.07 -5.41 27.56
N SER A 35 -20.21 -5.37 28.27
CA SER A 35 -21.33 -4.52 27.86
C SER A 35 -21.08 -3.01 27.96
N ALA A 36 -20.08 -2.59 28.74
CA ALA A 36 -19.69 -1.18 28.84
C ALA A 36 -19.05 -0.66 27.53
N MET A 37 -18.46 -1.57 26.74
CA MET A 37 -17.78 -1.23 25.49
C MET A 37 -18.68 -1.34 24.26
N ASP A 38 -19.86 -1.95 24.38
CA ASP A 38 -20.81 -2.14 23.27
C ASP A 38 -21.25 -0.81 22.65
N LYS A 39 -21.64 0.18 23.47
CA LYS A 39 -22.09 1.49 22.96
C LYS A 39 -20.97 2.25 22.22
N PRO A 40 -19.76 2.41 22.79
CA PRO A 40 -18.62 2.96 22.05
C PRO A 40 -18.28 2.19 20.77
N ARG A 41 -18.35 0.86 20.80
CA ARG A 41 -18.07 -0.02 19.64
C ARG A 41 -19.08 0.19 18.52
N GLU A 42 -20.37 0.25 18.81
CA GLU A 42 -21.40 0.56 17.81
C GLU A 42 -21.28 1.97 17.24
N LYS A 43 -20.92 2.96 18.08
CA LYS A 43 -20.65 4.33 17.60
C LYS A 43 -19.46 4.36 16.63
N GLU A 44 -18.43 3.57 16.89
CA GLU A 44 -17.26 3.47 16.02
C GLU A 44 -17.60 2.83 14.68
N LYS A 45 -18.37 1.72 14.67
CA LYS A 45 -18.89 1.11 13.44
C LYS A 45 -19.71 2.12 12.61
N HIS A 46 -20.55 2.90 13.26
CA HIS A 46 -21.32 3.95 12.60
C HIS A 46 -20.41 5.04 11.99
N THR A 47 -19.35 5.44 12.68
CA THR A 47 -18.36 6.39 12.16
C THR A 47 -17.67 5.84 10.89
N LEU A 48 -17.28 4.56 10.89
CA LEU A 48 -16.70 3.90 9.71
C LEU A 48 -17.67 3.94 8.53
N ALA A 49 -18.93 3.56 8.77
CA ALA A 49 -19.97 3.57 7.75
C ALA A 49 -20.26 4.98 7.21
N GLN A 50 -20.33 5.99 8.08
CA GLN A 50 -20.55 7.38 7.67
C GLN A 50 -19.40 7.90 6.80
N TRP A 51 -18.16 7.61 7.19
CA TRP A 51 -16.99 7.99 6.41
C TRP A 51 -17.03 7.36 5.01
N GLU A 52 -17.36 6.07 4.92
CA GLU A 52 -17.39 5.34 3.64
C GLU A 52 -18.44 5.92 2.67
N ALA A 53 -19.60 6.36 3.19
CA ALA A 53 -20.63 7.00 2.36
C ALA A 53 -20.23 8.38 1.82
N GLN A 54 -19.38 9.10 2.55
CA GLN A 54 -19.04 10.48 2.20
C GLN A 54 -17.77 10.56 1.36
N ARG A 55 -16.77 9.67 1.61
CA ARG A 55 -15.47 9.59 0.92
C ARG A 55 -14.97 10.94 0.38
N HIS A 56 -14.95 11.94 1.25
CA HIS A 56 -14.59 13.28 0.82
C HIS A 56 -13.08 13.42 0.71
N THR A 57 -12.63 14.13 -0.32
CA THR A 57 -11.23 14.51 -0.44
C THR A 57 -10.93 15.61 0.56
N LEU A 58 -9.86 15.45 1.35
CA LEU A 58 -9.36 16.51 2.21
C LEU A 58 -8.48 17.45 1.39
N SER A 59 -8.56 18.75 1.66
CA SER A 59 -7.56 19.69 1.14
C SER A 59 -6.19 19.43 1.78
N PRO A 60 -5.07 19.85 1.14
CA PRO A 60 -3.74 19.65 1.72
C PRO A 60 -3.60 20.20 3.15
N ASP A 61 -4.21 21.35 3.44
CA ASP A 61 -4.16 21.98 4.76
C ASP A 61 -4.97 21.22 5.82
N GLU A 62 -6.00 20.48 5.42
CA GLU A 62 -6.74 19.59 6.32
C GLU A 62 -5.96 18.29 6.59
N ILE A 63 -5.20 17.81 5.61
CA ILE A 63 -4.34 16.63 5.77
C ILE A 63 -3.15 16.94 6.68
N ASP A 64 -2.62 18.17 6.68
CA ASP A 64 -1.48 18.54 7.55
C ASP A 64 -1.84 18.54 9.05
N LYS A 65 -3.13 18.55 9.40
CA LYS A 65 -3.57 18.41 10.80
C LYS A 65 -3.16 17.05 11.36
N GLY A 66 -2.85 16.99 12.65
CA GLY A 66 -2.51 15.71 13.30
C GLY A 66 -3.65 14.68 13.18
N PRO A 67 -3.36 13.36 13.16
CA PRO A 67 -4.39 12.32 13.02
C PRO A 67 -5.54 12.44 14.05
N GLU A 68 -5.23 12.90 15.26
CA GLU A 68 -6.20 13.16 16.34
C GLU A 68 -7.27 14.20 15.98
N GLN A 69 -7.00 15.05 14.98
CA GLN A 69 -7.89 16.12 14.50
C GLN A 69 -8.57 15.75 13.18
N LYS A 70 -8.36 14.53 12.69
CA LYS A 70 -8.99 13.97 11.50
C LYS A 70 -10.08 12.98 11.92
N THR A 71 -11.03 12.75 11.03
CA THR A 71 -12.04 11.70 11.18
C THR A 71 -11.52 10.31 10.78
N VAL A 72 -10.24 10.21 10.42
CA VAL A 72 -9.57 9.03 9.89
C VAL A 72 -8.15 8.90 10.44
N GLY A 73 -7.58 7.71 10.36
CA GLY A 73 -6.20 7.42 10.72
C GLY A 73 -5.99 7.21 12.22
N HIS A 74 -7.07 7.08 13.00
CA HIS A 74 -6.99 6.94 14.46
C HIS A 74 -6.82 5.48 14.90
N SER A 75 -6.32 5.31 16.13
CA SER A 75 -6.27 4.01 16.82
C SER A 75 -7.57 3.79 17.58
N SER A 76 -8.29 2.73 17.23
CA SER A 76 -9.53 2.36 17.90
C SER A 76 -9.24 1.43 19.07
N LYS A 77 -9.79 1.76 20.24
CA LYS A 77 -9.69 0.92 21.45
C LYS A 77 -10.91 0.01 21.66
N VAL A 78 -11.87 0.05 20.74
CA VAL A 78 -13.17 -0.62 20.87
C VAL A 78 -13.46 -1.62 19.74
N LEU A 79 -12.92 -1.42 18.54
CA LEU A 79 -13.10 -2.34 17.40
C LEU A 79 -12.47 -3.70 17.66
N ARG A 80 -13.10 -4.72 17.09
CA ARG A 80 -12.64 -6.12 17.13
C ARG A 80 -12.79 -6.75 15.76
N GLU A 81 -12.08 -7.85 15.55
CA GLU A 81 -12.19 -8.67 14.34
C GLU A 81 -13.65 -9.11 14.08
N GLU A 82 -14.38 -9.42 15.14
CA GLU A 82 -15.78 -9.87 15.08
C GLU A 82 -16.73 -8.83 14.47
N ASP A 83 -16.36 -7.54 14.48
CA ASP A 83 -17.14 -6.46 13.86
C ASP A 83 -17.18 -6.55 12.34
N PHE A 84 -16.33 -7.39 11.76
CA PHE A 84 -16.15 -7.52 10.32
C PHE A 84 -16.60 -8.91 9.83
N GLU A 85 -17.36 -8.91 8.75
CA GLU A 85 -17.60 -10.09 7.93
C GLU A 85 -16.51 -10.16 6.85
N LEU A 86 -15.72 -11.23 6.87
CA LEU A 86 -14.67 -11.47 5.86
C LEU A 86 -15.30 -12.06 4.60
N ILE A 87 -15.18 -11.36 3.46
CA ILE A 87 -15.84 -11.74 2.21
C ILE A 87 -14.89 -12.48 1.27
N LYS A 88 -13.76 -11.84 0.91
CA LYS A 88 -12.77 -12.41 0.00
C LYS A 88 -11.38 -11.87 0.32
N THR A 89 -10.35 -12.70 0.21
CA THR A 89 -8.96 -12.21 0.21
C THR A 89 -8.69 -11.41 -1.06
N LEU A 90 -8.24 -10.16 -0.89
CA LEU A 90 -7.84 -9.25 -1.96
C LEU A 90 -6.36 -9.36 -2.29
N GLY A 91 -5.53 -9.77 -1.32
CA GLY A 91 -4.09 -9.87 -1.50
C GLY A 91 -3.38 -10.54 -0.34
N THR A 92 -2.19 -11.07 -0.62
CA THR A 92 -1.32 -11.72 0.36
C THR A 92 0.08 -11.13 0.31
N GLY A 93 0.58 -10.69 1.46
CA GLY A 93 1.99 -10.36 1.66
C GLY A 93 2.68 -11.40 2.55
N THR A 94 3.96 -11.18 2.85
CA THR A 94 4.79 -12.11 3.63
C THR A 94 4.26 -12.38 5.05
N PHE A 95 3.62 -11.40 5.67
CA PHE A 95 3.08 -11.48 7.05
C PHE A 95 1.72 -10.77 7.20
N ALA A 96 1.11 -10.38 6.07
CA ALA A 96 -0.14 -9.66 6.04
C ALA A 96 -1.09 -10.32 5.03
N ARG A 97 -2.38 -10.32 5.34
CA ARG A 97 -3.43 -10.67 4.40
C ARG A 97 -4.47 -9.57 4.37
N VAL A 98 -4.89 -9.19 3.18
CA VAL A 98 -5.88 -8.14 2.97
C VAL A 98 -7.20 -8.79 2.59
N TRP A 99 -8.25 -8.51 3.36
CA TRP A 99 -9.59 -9.01 3.12
C TRP A 99 -10.52 -7.88 2.68
N LEU A 100 -11.38 -8.14 1.71
CA LEU A 100 -12.61 -7.38 1.53
C LEU A 100 -13.53 -7.72 2.69
N VAL A 101 -14.04 -6.69 3.37
CA VAL A 101 -14.92 -6.86 4.53
C VAL A 101 -16.14 -5.95 4.48
N ARG A 102 -17.20 -6.37 5.17
CA ARG A 102 -18.35 -5.53 5.55
C ARG A 102 -18.44 -5.44 7.07
N LEU A 103 -19.11 -4.41 7.57
CA LEU A 103 -19.44 -4.34 8.99
C LEU A 103 -20.57 -5.33 9.29
N LYS A 104 -20.40 -6.16 10.33
CA LYS A 104 -21.50 -6.99 10.86
C LYS A 104 -22.54 -6.12 11.55
N ASP A 105 -23.78 -6.57 11.50
CA ASP A 105 -24.92 -5.87 12.08
C ASP A 105 -25.00 -4.41 11.60
N ALA A 106 -24.64 -4.19 10.33
CA ALA A 106 -24.73 -2.88 9.69
C ALA A 106 -26.15 -2.33 9.79
N GLN A 107 -26.27 -1.02 9.99
CA GLN A 107 -27.58 -0.37 9.97
C GLN A 107 -28.18 -0.45 8.57
N GLN A 108 -29.50 -0.34 8.50
CA GLN A 108 -30.20 -0.32 7.22
C GLN A 108 -29.68 0.84 6.36
N GLY A 109 -29.23 0.53 5.14
CA GLY A 109 -28.58 1.47 4.22
C GLY A 109 -27.05 1.42 4.22
N ASP A 110 -26.43 0.68 5.15
CA ASP A 110 -24.98 0.53 5.26
C ASP A 110 -24.49 -0.85 4.77
N GLU A 111 -25.37 -1.73 4.29
CA GLU A 111 -25.06 -3.14 3.99
C GLU A 111 -24.07 -3.32 2.83
N ASP A 112 -24.00 -2.35 1.92
CA ASP A 112 -23.11 -2.38 0.77
C ASP A 112 -21.76 -1.69 1.02
N LYS A 113 -21.56 -1.12 2.21
CA LYS A 113 -20.33 -0.41 2.57
C LYS A 113 -19.22 -1.41 2.84
N VAL A 114 -18.13 -1.26 2.11
CA VAL A 114 -17.03 -2.21 2.13
C VAL A 114 -15.68 -1.54 2.40
N PHE A 115 -14.80 -2.32 3.04
CA PHE A 115 -13.46 -1.90 3.41
C PHE A 115 -12.46 -2.98 3.01
N ALA A 116 -11.19 -2.58 2.92
CA ALA A 116 -10.08 -3.52 2.91
C ALA A 116 -9.50 -3.63 4.32
N LEU A 117 -9.57 -4.81 4.93
CA LEU A 117 -9.01 -5.10 6.24
C LEU A 117 -7.65 -5.78 6.07
N LYS A 118 -6.57 -5.06 6.35
CA LYS A 118 -5.22 -5.63 6.39
C LYS A 118 -4.97 -6.24 7.78
N ILE A 119 -4.80 -7.56 7.82
CA ILE A 119 -4.56 -8.34 9.03
C ILE A 119 -3.09 -8.76 9.05
N LEU A 120 -2.37 -8.45 10.12
CA LEU A 120 -0.97 -8.81 10.31
C LEU A 120 -0.78 -9.63 11.58
N ARG A 121 -0.23 -10.84 11.47
CA ARG A 121 -0.01 -11.70 12.64
C ARG A 121 1.22 -11.23 13.42
N LYS A 122 1.06 -10.94 14.72
CA LYS A 122 2.15 -10.44 15.57
C LYS A 122 3.34 -11.40 15.58
N VAL A 123 3.10 -12.71 15.63
CA VAL A 123 4.15 -13.74 15.61
C VAL A 123 5.02 -13.63 14.35
N ASP A 124 4.42 -13.47 13.17
CA ASP A 124 5.16 -13.37 11.92
C ASP A 124 5.93 -12.05 11.83
N VAL A 125 5.28 -10.95 12.21
CA VAL A 125 5.91 -9.62 12.26
C VAL A 125 7.16 -9.64 13.13
N ILE A 126 7.10 -10.28 14.31
CA ILE A 126 8.22 -10.41 15.23
C ILE A 126 9.30 -11.35 14.66
N ARG A 127 8.90 -12.54 14.19
CA ARG A 127 9.82 -13.55 13.64
C ARG A 127 10.63 -13.01 12.48
N LEU A 128 9.99 -12.25 11.59
CA LEU A 128 10.60 -11.64 10.41
C LEU A 128 11.27 -10.29 10.71
N LYS A 129 11.31 -9.86 11.98
CA LYS A 129 11.91 -8.60 12.43
C LYS A 129 11.31 -7.36 11.75
N GLN A 130 10.01 -7.37 11.48
CA GLN A 130 9.28 -6.32 10.76
C GLN A 130 8.52 -5.35 11.68
N VAL A 131 8.71 -5.45 13.01
CA VAL A 131 7.99 -4.64 14.01
C VAL A 131 8.11 -3.13 13.71
N GLU A 132 9.30 -2.63 13.41
CA GLU A 132 9.48 -1.21 13.08
C GLU A 132 8.83 -0.83 11.75
N HIS A 133 8.91 -1.68 10.72
CA HIS A 133 8.28 -1.41 9.43
C HIS A 133 6.76 -1.35 9.54
N VAL A 134 6.12 -2.26 10.29
CA VAL A 134 4.66 -2.25 10.51
C VAL A 134 4.22 -1.00 11.28
N ARG A 135 4.98 -0.59 12.30
CA ARG A 135 4.69 0.63 13.05
C ARG A 135 4.84 1.87 12.18
N ASN A 136 5.91 1.93 11.37
CA ASN A 136 6.16 3.03 10.45
C ASN A 136 5.06 3.11 9.39
N GLU A 137 4.67 1.98 8.79
CA GLU A 137 3.56 1.90 7.83
C GLU A 137 2.29 2.50 8.43
N ARG A 138 1.88 2.01 9.62
CA ARG A 138 0.67 2.52 10.29
C ARG A 138 0.75 4.02 10.58
N ASN A 139 1.89 4.48 11.11
CA ASN A 139 2.08 5.89 11.45
C ASN A 139 2.07 6.80 10.22
N VAL A 140 2.70 6.37 9.12
CA VAL A 140 2.69 7.13 7.86
C VAL A 140 1.28 7.14 7.29
N LEU A 141 0.59 6.00 7.21
CA LEU A 141 -0.80 5.92 6.75
C LEU A 141 -1.75 6.80 7.56
N ALA A 142 -1.62 6.82 8.89
CA ALA A 142 -2.38 7.72 9.76
C ALA A 142 -2.15 9.20 9.41
N LYS A 143 -0.88 9.57 9.13
CA LYS A 143 -0.51 10.96 8.85
C LYS A 143 -1.00 11.41 7.48
N VAL A 144 -0.93 10.55 6.45
CA VAL A 144 -1.35 10.88 5.08
C VAL A 144 -2.83 10.60 4.79
N ALA A 145 -3.56 10.07 5.78
CA ALA A 145 -4.98 9.70 5.65
C ALA A 145 -5.83 10.86 5.12
N GLY A 146 -6.65 10.55 4.10
CA GLY A 146 -7.57 11.46 3.42
C GLY A 146 -7.01 12.16 2.16
N HIS A 147 -5.76 11.92 1.78
CA HIS A 147 -5.24 12.34 0.48
C HIS A 147 -6.00 11.63 -0.66
N PRO A 148 -6.39 12.32 -1.76
CA PRO A 148 -7.27 11.76 -2.80
C PRO A 148 -6.71 10.50 -3.45
N PHE A 149 -5.39 10.47 -3.70
CA PHE A 149 -4.73 9.40 -4.45
C PHE A 149 -3.87 8.45 -3.59
N ILE A 150 -4.00 8.50 -2.27
CA ILE A 150 -3.35 7.53 -1.36
C ILE A 150 -4.44 6.75 -0.65
N THR A 151 -4.23 5.44 -0.42
CA THR A 151 -5.16 4.66 0.41
C THR A 151 -5.33 5.28 1.78
N THR A 152 -6.57 5.45 2.20
CA THR A 152 -6.90 6.02 3.49
C THR A 152 -7.05 4.92 4.51
N MET A 153 -6.16 4.91 5.51
CA MET A 153 -6.39 4.15 6.73
C MET A 153 -7.44 4.89 7.56
N VAL A 154 -8.62 4.30 7.70
CA VAL A 154 -9.74 4.86 8.46
C VAL A 154 -9.50 4.69 9.94
N ALA A 155 -9.12 3.48 10.36
CA ALA A 155 -8.81 3.14 11.73
C ALA A 155 -7.81 1.98 11.79
N SER A 156 -7.10 1.86 12.90
CA SER A 156 -6.32 0.67 13.24
C SER A 156 -6.70 0.13 14.61
N PHE A 157 -6.61 -1.17 14.82
CA PHE A 157 -6.85 -1.81 16.11
C PHE A 157 -6.02 -3.09 16.23
N GLN A 158 -6.06 -3.76 17.38
CA GLN A 158 -5.36 -5.01 17.60
C GLN A 158 -6.18 -6.01 18.42
N SER A 159 -5.93 -7.30 18.20
CA SER A 159 -6.34 -8.39 19.07
C SER A 159 -5.14 -8.87 19.91
N MET A 160 -5.31 -9.99 20.62
CA MET A 160 -4.20 -10.64 21.32
C MET A 160 -3.05 -10.99 20.36
N ASP A 161 -3.34 -11.57 19.20
CA ASP A 161 -2.34 -12.16 18.30
C ASP A 161 -2.13 -11.42 16.97
N SER A 162 -2.97 -10.43 16.65
CA SER A 162 -3.01 -9.78 15.33
C SER A 162 -3.18 -8.27 15.41
N LEU A 163 -2.71 -7.60 14.37
CA LEU A 163 -2.86 -6.15 14.13
C LEU A 163 -3.77 -5.94 12.92
N TYR A 164 -4.57 -4.90 12.95
CA TYR A 164 -5.59 -4.63 11.95
C TYR A 164 -5.50 -3.19 11.46
N MET A 165 -5.60 -2.99 10.16
CA MET A 165 -5.80 -1.68 9.53
C MET A 165 -7.04 -1.74 8.65
N VAL A 166 -8.01 -0.87 8.92
CA VAL A 166 -9.22 -0.67 8.11
C VAL A 166 -8.89 0.38 7.05
N LEU A 167 -8.90 0.00 5.79
CA LEU A 167 -8.51 0.82 4.64
C LEU A 167 -9.71 1.06 3.70
N ASP A 168 -9.67 2.11 2.88
CA ASP A 168 -10.60 2.22 1.74
C ASP A 168 -10.46 1.01 0.82
N TYR A 169 -11.61 0.48 0.38
CA TYR A 169 -11.62 -0.50 -0.69
C TYR A 169 -11.53 0.18 -2.07
N CYS A 170 -10.59 -0.31 -2.88
CA CYS A 170 -10.31 0.15 -4.23
C CYS A 170 -10.61 -0.97 -5.25
N PRO A 171 -11.79 -0.96 -5.90
CA PRO A 171 -12.31 -2.15 -6.61
C PRO A 171 -11.69 -2.41 -7.99
N GLY A 172 -10.96 -1.46 -8.58
CA GLY A 172 -10.41 -1.61 -9.92
C GLY A 172 -9.19 -2.54 -9.97
N GLY A 173 -8.56 -2.87 -8.85
CA GLY A 173 -7.37 -3.71 -8.80
C GLY A 173 -6.11 -2.96 -9.26
N GLU A 174 -5.03 -3.72 -9.50
CA GLU A 174 -3.69 -3.17 -9.76
C GLU A 174 -3.55 -2.58 -11.17
N VAL A 175 -2.92 -1.41 -11.27
CA VAL A 175 -2.51 -0.79 -12.56
C VAL A 175 -1.65 -1.75 -13.39
N PHE A 176 -0.83 -2.57 -12.72
CA PHE A 176 -0.03 -3.62 -13.35
C PHE A 176 -0.86 -4.48 -14.31
N SER A 177 -2.02 -4.99 -13.87
CA SER A 177 -2.88 -5.86 -14.68
C SER A 177 -3.43 -5.17 -15.93
N TYR A 178 -3.76 -3.87 -15.83
CA TYR A 178 -4.21 -3.08 -16.97
C TYR A 178 -3.07 -2.82 -17.96
N LEU A 179 -1.89 -2.47 -17.45
CA LEU A 179 -0.72 -2.21 -18.28
C LEU A 179 -0.30 -3.45 -19.06
N ARG A 180 -0.27 -4.61 -18.40
CA ARG A 180 0.07 -5.90 -19.04
C ARG A 180 -0.94 -6.26 -20.12
N ARG A 181 -2.24 -6.05 -19.87
CA ARG A 181 -3.32 -6.31 -20.85
C ARG A 181 -3.24 -5.37 -22.05
N ALA A 182 -3.02 -4.07 -21.80
CA ALA A 182 -2.87 -3.06 -22.84
C ALA A 182 -1.54 -3.16 -23.59
N ARG A 183 -0.58 -3.93 -23.04
CA ARG A 183 0.85 -3.97 -23.40
C ARG A 183 1.59 -2.68 -23.09
N ARG A 184 0.99 -1.53 -23.34
CA ARG A 184 1.44 -0.18 -22.95
C ARG A 184 0.23 0.75 -22.95
N PHE A 185 0.30 1.83 -22.18
CA PHE A 185 -0.68 2.91 -22.27
C PHE A 185 -0.36 3.86 -23.42
N ASN A 186 -1.40 4.54 -23.91
CA ASN A 186 -1.21 5.67 -24.80
C ASN A 186 -0.72 6.88 -23.99
N GLU A 187 -0.19 7.89 -24.68
CA GLU A 187 0.43 9.04 -24.02
C GLU A 187 -0.55 9.84 -23.13
N PRO A 188 -1.80 10.14 -23.55
CA PRO A 188 -2.76 10.80 -22.66
C PRO A 188 -3.08 10.03 -21.37
N THR A 189 -3.27 8.70 -21.45
CA THR A 189 -3.49 7.85 -20.27
C THR A 189 -2.26 7.86 -19.36
N SER A 190 -1.05 7.77 -19.93
CA SER A 190 0.19 7.86 -19.17
C SER A 190 0.36 9.22 -18.50
N GLN A 191 0.02 10.32 -19.19
CA GLN A 191 0.07 11.69 -18.65
C GLN A 191 -0.88 11.88 -17.48
N PHE A 192 -2.11 11.38 -17.59
CA PHE A 192 -3.11 11.44 -16.53
C PHE A 192 -2.59 10.77 -15.25
N TYR A 193 -2.20 9.50 -15.34
CA TYR A 193 -1.72 8.73 -14.19
C TYR A 193 -0.39 9.27 -13.64
N ALA A 194 0.49 9.74 -14.51
CA ALA A 194 1.71 10.39 -14.07
C ALA A 194 1.43 11.70 -13.30
N ALA A 195 0.42 12.47 -13.69
CA ALA A 195 0.04 13.70 -12.98
C ALA A 195 -0.47 13.40 -11.56
N GLU A 196 -1.31 12.38 -11.38
CA GLU A 196 -1.74 11.96 -10.03
C GLU A 196 -0.56 11.53 -9.16
N ILE A 197 0.41 10.81 -9.73
CA ILE A 197 1.61 10.40 -8.99
C ILE A 197 2.49 11.60 -8.63
N VAL A 198 2.60 12.62 -9.49
CA VAL A 198 3.30 13.86 -9.14
C VAL A 198 2.64 14.53 -7.92
N LEU A 199 1.31 14.58 -7.84
CA LEU A 199 0.60 15.14 -6.68
C LEU A 199 0.87 14.33 -5.41
N ILE A 200 0.90 13.00 -5.50
CA ILE A 200 1.26 12.12 -4.38
C ILE A 200 2.69 12.39 -3.90
N LEU A 201 3.66 12.45 -4.82
CA LEU A 201 5.07 12.66 -4.47
C LEU A 201 5.32 14.08 -3.95
N GLU A 202 4.69 15.10 -4.54
CA GLU A 202 4.72 16.48 -4.04
C GLU A 202 4.26 16.53 -2.58
N PHE A 203 3.11 15.93 -2.27
CA PHE A 203 2.58 15.88 -0.92
C PHE A 203 3.51 15.11 0.05
N LEU A 204 3.91 13.88 -0.30
CA LEU A 204 4.77 13.07 0.56
C LEU A 204 6.13 13.72 0.83
N HIS A 205 6.72 14.37 -0.18
CA HIS A 205 8.06 14.92 -0.05
C HIS A 205 8.06 16.30 0.62
N GLU A 206 7.20 17.21 0.16
CA GLU A 206 7.28 18.63 0.50
C GLU A 206 6.45 18.99 1.75
N ARG A 207 5.37 18.25 2.04
CA ARG A 207 4.55 18.46 3.24
C ARG A 207 4.94 17.50 4.36
N GLU A 208 5.14 16.23 4.00
CA GLU A 208 5.29 15.16 4.98
C GLU A 208 6.73 14.77 5.31
N GLY A 209 7.67 15.07 4.40
CA GLY A 209 9.07 14.68 4.52
C GLY A 209 9.28 13.17 4.50
N VAL A 210 8.46 12.44 3.75
CA VAL A 210 8.43 10.98 3.65
C VAL A 210 8.90 10.54 2.27
N ALA A 211 9.85 9.60 2.22
CA ALA A 211 10.17 8.87 0.99
C ALA A 211 9.36 7.57 0.95
N TYR A 212 8.72 7.26 -0.18
CA TYR A 212 7.86 6.08 -0.35
C TYR A 212 8.67 4.79 -0.63
N ARG A 213 9.64 4.87 -1.54
CA ARG A 213 10.69 3.87 -1.83
C ARG A 213 10.26 2.53 -2.45
N ASP A 214 8.99 2.37 -2.84
CA ASP A 214 8.54 1.17 -3.59
C ASP A 214 7.54 1.50 -4.71
N LEU A 215 7.75 2.61 -5.42
CA LEU A 215 6.85 3.00 -6.51
C LEU A 215 6.97 2.01 -7.68
N LYS A 216 5.86 1.34 -8.01
CA LYS A 216 5.73 0.38 -9.12
C LYS A 216 4.25 0.13 -9.43
N PRO A 217 3.90 -0.39 -10.63
CA PRO A 217 2.50 -0.61 -11.04
C PRO A 217 1.70 -1.55 -10.11
N GLU A 218 2.36 -2.46 -9.41
CA GLU A 218 1.77 -3.42 -8.47
C GLU A 218 1.28 -2.74 -7.19
N ASN A 219 1.92 -1.64 -6.77
CA ASN A 219 1.55 -0.89 -5.57
C ASN A 219 0.59 0.28 -5.87
N ILE A 220 0.00 0.31 -7.06
CA ILE A 220 -0.93 1.35 -7.48
C ILE A 220 -2.22 0.67 -7.91
N LEU A 221 -3.32 1.01 -7.24
CA LEU A 221 -4.66 0.52 -7.57
C LEU A 221 -5.45 1.56 -8.35
N ILE A 222 -6.48 1.12 -9.06
CA ILE A 222 -7.47 1.99 -9.71
C ILE A 222 -8.80 1.93 -8.95
N ASP A 223 -9.39 3.08 -8.64
CA ASP A 223 -10.69 3.14 -7.97
C ASP A 223 -11.88 3.01 -8.95
N ALA A 224 -13.10 3.09 -8.43
CA ALA A 224 -14.31 2.93 -9.23
C ALA A 224 -14.49 4.03 -10.30
N GLU A 225 -13.89 5.20 -10.10
CA GLU A 225 -13.94 6.33 -11.03
C GLU A 225 -12.71 6.37 -11.96
N GLY A 226 -11.80 5.41 -11.84
CA GLY A 226 -10.63 5.29 -12.71
C GLY A 226 -9.42 6.12 -12.27
N HIS A 227 -9.42 6.67 -11.06
CA HIS A 227 -8.30 7.39 -10.45
C HIS A 227 -7.37 6.44 -9.70
N LEU A 228 -6.11 6.86 -9.51
CA LEU A 228 -5.13 6.06 -8.79
C LEU A 228 -5.30 6.10 -7.26
N LYS A 229 -4.93 4.99 -6.62
CA LYS A 229 -4.69 4.89 -5.18
C LYS A 229 -3.34 4.22 -4.95
N LEU A 230 -2.37 4.97 -4.43
CA LEU A 230 -1.11 4.42 -3.95
C LEU A 230 -1.37 3.62 -2.66
N VAL A 231 -0.90 2.37 -2.63
CA VAL A 231 -1.04 1.45 -1.50
C VAL A 231 0.33 1.01 -0.98
N ASP A 232 0.35 0.17 0.06
CA ASP A 232 1.55 -0.44 0.65
C ASP A 232 2.66 0.54 1.04
N PHE A 233 2.63 1.00 2.30
CA PHE A 233 3.60 1.93 2.85
C PHE A 233 4.68 1.22 3.68
N GLY A 234 4.88 -0.09 3.46
CA GLY A 234 5.83 -0.91 4.22
C GLY A 234 7.30 -0.45 4.12
N PHE A 235 7.68 0.19 3.01
CA PHE A 235 9.01 0.80 2.83
C PHE A 235 9.03 2.31 2.99
N ALA A 236 7.87 2.94 3.22
CA ALA A 236 7.81 4.38 3.43
C ALA A 236 8.57 4.77 4.69
N LYS A 237 9.31 5.88 4.62
CA LYS A 237 10.14 6.34 5.74
C LYS A 237 10.22 7.86 5.78
N LYS A 238 10.00 8.40 6.97
CA LYS A 238 10.24 9.81 7.25
C LYS A 238 11.74 10.10 7.20
N VAL A 239 12.13 11.02 6.31
CA VAL A 239 13.53 11.36 6.06
C VAL A 239 13.90 12.77 6.50
N GLU A 240 12.99 13.76 6.63
CA GLU A 240 13.21 15.06 7.33
C GLU A 240 14.65 15.66 7.24
N ASN A 241 15.24 15.75 6.04
CA ASN A 241 16.61 16.21 5.74
C ASN A 241 17.78 15.29 6.15
N ARG A 242 17.49 14.04 6.49
CA ARG A 242 18.47 12.98 6.77
C ARG A 242 18.47 11.95 5.65
N GLU A 243 19.57 11.24 5.55
CA GLU A 243 19.69 10.09 4.67
C GLU A 243 19.31 8.80 5.40
N THR A 244 18.74 7.87 4.65
CA THR A 244 18.63 6.46 5.05
C THR A 244 19.53 5.60 4.18
N TYR A 245 19.95 4.45 4.70
CA TYR A 245 20.91 3.53 4.04
C TYR A 245 20.32 2.14 3.80
N THR A 246 19.04 1.94 4.14
CA THR A 246 18.36 0.66 3.94
C THR A 246 18.14 0.38 2.47
N LEU A 247 18.81 -0.64 1.92
CA LEU A 247 18.53 -1.19 0.60
C LEU A 247 17.15 -1.88 0.61
N CYS A 248 16.16 -1.28 -0.05
CA CYS A 248 14.80 -1.80 -0.17
C CYS A 248 14.16 -1.25 -1.45
N GLY A 249 13.06 -1.88 -1.88
CA GLY A 249 12.38 -1.59 -3.14
C GLY A 249 12.57 -2.71 -4.17
N THR A 250 11.97 -2.50 -5.34
CA THR A 250 11.97 -3.46 -6.44
C THR A 250 13.17 -3.22 -7.38
N PRO A 251 13.96 -4.24 -7.77
CA PRO A 251 15.23 -4.06 -8.48
C PRO A 251 15.20 -3.11 -9.69
N GLU A 252 14.19 -3.23 -10.54
CA GLU A 252 14.00 -2.45 -11.77
C GLU A 252 13.73 -0.95 -11.51
N TYR A 253 13.30 -0.62 -10.29
CA TYR A 253 12.89 0.71 -9.86
C TYR A 253 13.91 1.39 -8.93
N LEU A 254 14.96 0.67 -8.51
CA LEU A 254 15.97 1.22 -7.60
C LEU A 254 16.75 2.37 -8.24
N ALA A 255 16.97 3.43 -7.47
CA ALA A 255 17.83 4.53 -7.87
C ALA A 255 19.33 4.17 -7.71
N PRO A 256 20.24 4.76 -8.50
CA PRO A 256 21.66 4.44 -8.46
C PRO A 256 22.31 4.63 -7.08
N GLU A 257 21.92 5.65 -6.33
CA GLU A 257 22.41 5.95 -4.98
C GLU A 257 21.98 4.92 -3.92
N VAL A 258 20.83 4.25 -4.13
CA VAL A 258 20.37 3.14 -3.28
C VAL A 258 21.27 1.93 -3.48
N ILE A 259 21.58 1.60 -4.74
CA ILE A 259 22.46 0.49 -5.12
C ILE A 259 23.90 0.74 -4.65
N ARG A 260 24.40 1.98 -4.80
CA ARG A 260 25.73 2.39 -4.34
C ARG A 260 25.82 2.53 -2.82
N ASN A 261 24.69 2.49 -2.11
CA ASN A 261 24.61 2.68 -0.67
C ASN A 261 25.27 3.99 -0.18
N THR A 262 25.08 5.08 -0.91
CA THR A 262 25.69 6.39 -0.60
C THR A 262 24.82 7.29 0.28
N GLY A 263 23.75 6.72 0.86
CA GLY A 263 22.68 7.49 1.51
C GLY A 263 21.65 7.98 0.49
N HIS A 264 20.39 7.99 0.89
CA HIS A 264 19.29 8.44 0.04
C HIS A 264 18.15 9.09 0.83
N GLY A 265 17.44 10.02 0.16
CA GLY A 265 16.25 10.71 0.64
C GLY A 265 15.08 10.55 -0.36
N THR A 266 14.22 11.56 -0.47
CA THR A 266 13.03 11.56 -1.36
C THR A 266 13.35 11.54 -2.86
N ALA A 267 14.58 11.88 -3.25
CA ALA A 267 15.00 11.90 -4.66
C ALA A 267 14.90 10.54 -5.37
N VAL A 268 14.89 9.43 -4.61
CA VAL A 268 14.76 8.07 -5.16
C VAL A 268 13.38 7.83 -5.76
N ASP A 269 12.35 8.48 -5.21
CA ASP A 269 10.98 8.34 -5.71
C ASP A 269 10.79 9.07 -7.05
N TRP A 270 11.50 10.18 -7.28
CA TRP A 270 11.54 10.84 -8.58
C TRP A 270 12.25 10.00 -9.65
N TRP A 271 13.27 9.22 -9.26
CA TRP A 271 13.86 8.24 -10.17
C TRP A 271 12.86 7.14 -10.52
N ALA A 272 12.24 6.51 -9.50
CA ALA A 272 11.25 5.47 -9.69
C ALA A 272 10.04 5.97 -10.51
N PHE A 273 9.67 7.25 -10.36
CA PHE A 273 8.66 7.89 -11.17
C PHE A 273 9.06 7.96 -12.66
N GLY A 274 10.31 8.29 -12.97
CA GLY A 274 10.83 8.23 -14.34
C GLY A 274 10.77 6.82 -14.94
N ILE A 275 11.11 5.80 -14.15
CA ILE A 275 10.97 4.39 -14.53
C ILE A 275 9.51 4.04 -14.82
N LEU A 276 8.59 4.47 -13.96
CA LEU A 276 7.17 4.19 -14.10
C LEU A 276 6.56 4.85 -15.35
N VAL A 277 6.89 6.12 -15.62
CA VAL A 277 6.43 6.83 -16.83
C VAL A 277 6.96 6.13 -18.09
N TYR A 278 8.22 5.68 -18.07
CA TYR A 278 8.77 4.87 -19.16
C TYR A 278 7.97 3.56 -19.31
N GLU A 279 7.71 2.85 -18.22
CA GLU A 279 6.99 1.58 -18.25
C GLU A 279 5.55 1.74 -18.76
N PHE A 280 4.85 2.81 -18.41
CA PHE A 280 3.53 3.10 -18.99
C PHE A 280 3.60 3.28 -20.51
N LEU A 281 4.60 4.00 -21.03
CA LEU A 281 4.71 4.31 -22.46
C LEU A 281 5.30 3.17 -23.31
N VAL A 282 6.05 2.25 -22.69
CA VAL A 282 6.79 1.19 -23.39
C VAL A 282 6.26 -0.21 -23.07
N GLY A 283 5.67 -0.41 -21.89
CA GLY A 283 5.14 -1.68 -21.42
C GLY A 283 6.08 -2.51 -20.54
N GLN A 284 7.31 -2.05 -20.37
CA GLN A 284 8.33 -2.70 -19.55
C GLN A 284 9.31 -1.64 -19.03
N PRO A 285 9.99 -1.88 -17.90
CA PRO A 285 10.97 -0.96 -17.37
C PRO A 285 12.17 -0.80 -18.35
N PRO A 286 12.91 0.33 -18.28
CA PRO A 286 14.02 0.59 -19.17
C PRO A 286 15.26 -0.25 -18.84
N PHE A 287 15.38 -0.73 -17.60
CA PHE A 287 16.45 -1.60 -17.12
C PHE A 287 15.84 -2.95 -16.75
N TRP A 288 16.31 -4.01 -17.39
CA TRP A 288 15.80 -5.36 -17.15
C TRP A 288 16.84 -6.40 -17.53
N ASP A 289 16.91 -7.46 -16.73
CA ASP A 289 17.66 -8.68 -16.98
C ASP A 289 17.11 -9.78 -16.05
N GLN A 290 17.35 -11.05 -16.37
CA GLN A 290 16.99 -12.15 -15.46
C GLN A 290 17.88 -12.17 -14.21
N ASN A 291 19.08 -11.59 -14.27
CA ASN A 291 19.99 -11.45 -13.13
C ASN A 291 19.89 -10.03 -12.53
N PRO A 292 19.43 -9.88 -11.28
CA PRO A 292 19.36 -8.59 -10.60
C PRO A 292 20.68 -7.80 -10.59
N MET A 293 21.84 -8.48 -10.53
CA MET A 293 23.14 -7.80 -10.58
C MET A 293 23.37 -7.06 -11.89
N LYS A 294 22.91 -7.61 -13.02
CA LYS A 294 23.00 -6.93 -14.31
C LYS A 294 22.02 -5.76 -14.43
N ILE A 295 20.86 -5.85 -13.79
CA ILE A 295 19.94 -4.70 -13.65
C ILE A 295 20.67 -3.57 -12.91
N TYR A 296 21.36 -3.89 -11.81
CA TYR A 296 22.10 -2.91 -11.03
C TYR A 296 23.24 -2.25 -11.84
N GLU A 297 23.98 -3.04 -12.63
CA GLU A 297 25.00 -2.52 -13.55
C GLU A 297 24.40 -1.52 -14.56
N GLN A 298 23.26 -1.84 -15.18
CA GLN A 298 22.57 -0.97 -16.12
C GLN A 298 22.07 0.33 -15.46
N ILE A 299 21.49 0.24 -14.26
CA ILE A 299 21.02 1.40 -13.50
C ILE A 299 22.18 2.33 -13.16
N VAL A 300 23.30 1.78 -12.69
CA VAL A 300 24.51 2.55 -12.34
C VAL A 300 25.15 3.19 -13.57
N GLU A 301 25.07 2.56 -14.74
CA GLU A 301 25.47 3.15 -16.03
C GLU A 301 24.53 4.29 -16.46
N GLY A 302 23.23 4.18 -16.15
CA GLY A 302 22.24 5.25 -16.33
C GLY A 302 21.83 5.52 -17.79
N LYS A 303 22.11 4.59 -18.72
CA LYS A 303 21.80 4.77 -20.14
C LYS A 303 20.42 4.24 -20.50
N VAL A 304 19.40 5.09 -20.36
CA VAL A 304 18.04 4.79 -20.82
C VAL A 304 17.98 4.77 -22.35
N ARG A 305 17.41 3.71 -22.93
CA ARG A 305 17.19 3.59 -24.37
C ARG A 305 15.73 3.86 -24.70
N PHE A 306 15.48 4.79 -25.61
CA PHE A 306 14.12 5.20 -25.96
C PHE A 306 13.68 4.64 -27.32
N PRO A 307 12.46 4.10 -27.44
CA PRO A 307 11.86 3.79 -28.74
C PRO A 307 11.71 5.04 -29.60
N SER A 308 11.88 4.89 -30.92
CA SER A 308 11.73 6.00 -31.88
C SER A 308 10.33 6.63 -31.88
N ALA A 309 9.31 5.85 -31.53
CA ALA A 309 7.91 6.29 -31.46
C ALA A 309 7.59 7.12 -30.21
N MET A 310 8.49 7.22 -29.23
CA MET A 310 8.25 8.03 -28.03
C MET A 310 8.40 9.52 -28.34
N SER A 311 7.48 10.33 -27.84
CA SER A 311 7.49 11.78 -28.05
C SER A 311 8.78 12.42 -27.50
N ALA A 312 9.22 13.53 -28.12
CA ALA A 312 10.38 14.27 -27.59
C ALA A 312 10.14 14.80 -26.16
N PRO A 313 8.96 15.37 -25.83
CA PRO A 313 8.61 15.75 -24.46
C PRO A 313 8.71 14.60 -23.43
N ALA A 314 8.22 13.40 -23.76
CA ALA A 314 8.31 12.27 -22.84
C ALA A 314 9.75 11.84 -22.58
N ARG A 315 10.58 11.78 -23.64
CA ARG A 315 12.00 11.45 -23.53
C ARG A 315 12.76 12.46 -22.67
N ASP A 316 12.47 13.75 -22.84
CA ASP A 316 13.07 14.83 -22.05
C ASP A 316 12.72 14.70 -20.56
N LEU A 317 11.44 14.49 -20.25
CA LEU A 317 10.96 14.27 -18.87
C LEU A 317 11.67 13.09 -18.21
N ILE A 318 11.64 11.92 -18.86
CA ILE A 318 12.24 10.69 -18.33
C ILE A 318 13.75 10.86 -18.15
N SER A 319 14.43 11.53 -19.08
CA SER A 319 15.88 11.80 -18.96
C SER A 319 16.19 12.69 -17.76
N GLY A 320 15.37 13.71 -17.49
CA GLY A 320 15.52 14.57 -16.30
C GLY A 320 15.28 13.83 -14.98
N LEU A 321 14.28 12.94 -14.95
CA LEU A 321 13.94 12.12 -13.77
C LEU A 321 14.96 11.00 -13.53
N CYS A 322 15.39 10.31 -14.58
CA CYS A 322 16.39 9.24 -14.55
C CYS A 322 17.83 9.79 -14.67
N THR A 323 18.09 10.96 -14.09
CA THR A 323 19.45 11.51 -13.99
C THR A 323 20.18 10.88 -12.80
N VAL A 324 21.34 10.27 -13.07
CA VAL A 324 22.16 9.57 -12.07
C VAL A 324 22.70 10.52 -11.00
N ASP A 325 23.10 11.73 -11.40
CA ASP A 325 23.53 12.77 -10.46
C ASP A 325 22.31 13.37 -9.74
N VAL A 326 22.11 12.96 -8.50
CA VAL A 326 20.98 13.38 -7.65
C VAL A 326 20.83 14.90 -7.58
N SER A 327 21.94 15.66 -7.61
CA SER A 327 21.92 17.13 -7.54
C SER A 327 21.33 17.81 -8.77
N LYS A 328 21.24 17.08 -9.90
CA LYS A 328 20.71 17.54 -11.18
C LYS A 328 19.37 16.89 -11.54
N ARG A 329 18.89 15.95 -10.71
CA ARG A 329 17.67 15.18 -10.98
C ARG A 329 16.43 16.06 -10.87
N LEU A 330 15.59 16.02 -11.90
CA LEU A 330 14.30 16.71 -11.90
C LEU A 330 13.45 16.24 -10.70
N GLY A 331 12.76 17.16 -10.03
CA GLY A 331 12.05 16.90 -8.77
C GLY A 331 12.92 17.06 -7.51
N ASN A 332 14.25 16.97 -7.62
CA ASN A 332 15.18 17.21 -6.52
C ASN A 332 15.97 18.54 -6.66
N ILE A 333 16.04 19.11 -7.86
CA ILE A 333 16.61 20.44 -8.09
C ILE A 333 15.79 21.54 -7.41
N ALA A 334 16.36 22.75 -7.32
CA ALA A 334 15.66 23.93 -6.81
C ALA A 334 14.30 24.13 -7.50
N GLY A 335 13.24 24.19 -6.70
CA GLY A 335 11.86 24.22 -7.17
C GLY A 335 11.13 22.87 -7.13
N GLY A 336 11.80 21.77 -6.76
CA GLY A 336 11.14 20.53 -6.35
C GLY A 336 10.12 19.98 -7.34
N ALA A 337 8.96 19.56 -6.83
CA ALA A 337 7.84 19.05 -7.62
C ALA A 337 7.31 20.07 -8.63
N ARG A 338 7.33 21.37 -8.31
CA ARG A 338 6.91 22.43 -9.24
C ARG A 338 7.66 22.37 -10.57
N ARG A 339 8.95 22.04 -10.57
CA ARG A 339 9.74 21.88 -11.81
C ARG A 339 9.28 20.70 -12.65
N VAL A 340 8.79 19.64 -12.01
CA VAL A 340 8.17 18.49 -12.71
C VAL A 340 6.83 18.92 -13.31
N LYS A 341 6.00 19.63 -12.53
CA LYS A 341 4.66 20.11 -12.95
C LYS A 341 4.71 21.10 -14.12
N GLU A 342 5.73 21.95 -14.16
CA GLU A 342 5.98 22.93 -15.24
C GLU A 342 6.57 22.31 -16.52
N HIS A 343 6.93 21.02 -16.51
CA HIS A 343 7.53 20.36 -17.65
C HIS A 343 6.56 20.32 -18.85
N VAL A 344 7.07 20.52 -20.07
CA VAL A 344 6.25 20.62 -21.30
C VAL A 344 5.38 19.38 -21.57
N TRP A 345 5.78 18.22 -21.04
CA TRP A 345 4.98 16.99 -21.12
C TRP A 345 3.67 17.05 -20.31
N PHE A 346 3.55 17.95 -19.34
CA PHE A 346 2.34 18.18 -18.55
C PHE A 346 1.61 19.49 -18.90
N LYS A 347 1.95 20.14 -20.03
CA LYS A 347 1.44 21.47 -20.39
C LYS A 347 -0.09 21.60 -20.41
N ASP A 348 -0.80 20.50 -20.64
CA ASP A 348 -2.26 20.45 -20.78
C ASP A 348 -2.96 19.98 -19.48
N ILE A 349 -2.20 19.77 -18.39
CA ILE A 349 -2.73 19.35 -17.10
C ILE A 349 -3.13 20.57 -16.26
N ASP A 350 -4.40 20.57 -15.85
CA ASP A 350 -4.91 21.44 -14.79
C ASP A 350 -4.75 20.71 -13.44
N TRP A 351 -3.76 21.12 -12.66
CA TRP A 351 -3.37 20.45 -11.42
C TRP A 351 -4.43 20.55 -10.32
N ASP A 352 -5.17 21.66 -10.27
CA ASP A 352 -6.22 21.86 -9.27
C ASP A 352 -7.43 20.97 -9.58
N LYS A 353 -7.84 20.92 -10.86
CA LYS A 353 -8.89 19.99 -11.30
C LYS A 353 -8.50 18.54 -11.13
N MET A 354 -7.24 18.21 -11.37
CA MET A 354 -6.72 16.87 -11.13
C MET A 354 -6.87 16.52 -9.64
N TYR A 355 -6.32 17.35 -8.74
CA TYR A 355 -6.39 17.11 -7.29
C TYR A 355 -7.82 16.97 -6.76
N ASN A 356 -8.73 17.83 -7.22
CA ASN A 356 -10.14 17.82 -6.83
C ASN A 356 -10.97 16.73 -7.55
N ARG A 357 -10.33 15.88 -8.37
CA ARG A 357 -10.97 14.79 -9.13
C ARG A 357 -12.11 15.29 -10.03
N GLU A 358 -11.95 16.46 -10.62
CA GLU A 358 -12.89 17.06 -11.58
C GLU A 358 -12.69 16.52 -13.00
N VAL A 359 -11.61 15.77 -13.23
CA VAL A 359 -11.30 15.13 -14.53
C VAL A 359 -11.52 13.62 -14.39
N GLN A 360 -12.34 13.02 -15.25
CA GLN A 360 -12.61 11.58 -15.22
C GLN A 360 -11.34 10.74 -15.49
N GLY A 361 -11.14 9.69 -14.68
CA GLY A 361 -10.10 8.69 -14.89
C GLY A 361 -10.19 7.99 -16.26
N PRO A 362 -9.06 7.74 -16.95
CA PRO A 362 -9.06 7.24 -18.33
C PRO A 362 -9.44 5.76 -18.44
N ILE A 363 -9.32 4.98 -17.37
CA ILE A 363 -9.69 3.56 -17.31
C ILE A 363 -10.68 3.37 -16.18
N VAL A 364 -11.98 3.36 -16.51
CA VAL A 364 -13.04 3.10 -15.54
C VAL A 364 -13.30 1.59 -15.48
N PRO A 365 -13.10 0.93 -14.32
CA PRO A 365 -13.30 -0.51 -14.19
C PRO A 365 -14.78 -0.88 -14.32
N HIS A 366 -15.05 -2.03 -14.94
CA HIS A 366 -16.42 -2.52 -15.06
C HIS A 366 -16.83 -3.31 -13.80
N LEU A 367 -17.65 -2.71 -12.93
CA LEU A 367 -18.08 -3.27 -11.65
C LEU A 367 -19.56 -3.68 -11.68
N ARG A 368 -19.94 -4.75 -10.96
CA ARG A 368 -21.34 -5.16 -10.71
C ARG A 368 -21.93 -4.57 -9.44
N GLY A 369 -21.10 -4.04 -8.55
CA GLY A 369 -21.52 -3.45 -7.28
C GLY A 369 -20.34 -3.09 -6.39
N PRO A 370 -20.59 -2.52 -5.20
CA PRO A 370 -19.55 -2.02 -4.30
C PRO A 370 -18.56 -3.08 -3.82
N ALA A 371 -19.02 -4.33 -3.66
CA ALA A 371 -18.21 -5.47 -3.20
C ALA A 371 -17.61 -6.32 -4.34
N ASP A 372 -17.56 -5.81 -5.58
CA ASP A 372 -17.10 -6.61 -6.73
C ASP A 372 -15.58 -6.81 -6.74
N THR A 373 -15.14 -8.06 -6.61
CA THR A 373 -13.72 -8.43 -6.55
C THR A 373 -13.17 -9.04 -7.84
N ARG A 374 -13.82 -8.86 -8.99
CA ARG A 374 -13.38 -9.52 -10.26
C ARG A 374 -11.97 -9.14 -10.73
N ASN A 375 -11.49 -7.99 -10.29
CA ASN A 375 -10.19 -7.44 -10.69
C ASN A 375 -9.06 -7.92 -9.76
N PHE A 376 -9.38 -8.84 -8.83
CA PHE A 376 -8.45 -9.43 -7.88
C PHE A 376 -8.35 -10.93 -8.14
N ASP A 377 -7.14 -11.46 -8.01
CA ASP A 377 -6.85 -12.88 -8.12
C ASP A 377 -7.54 -13.68 -6.99
N ASP A 378 -7.68 -14.99 -7.23
CA ASP A 378 -8.12 -15.92 -6.20
C ASP A 378 -6.91 -16.42 -5.40
N TYR A 379 -7.00 -16.31 -4.08
CA TYR A 379 -5.96 -16.74 -3.16
C TYR A 379 -6.41 -17.96 -2.37
N GLU A 380 -5.47 -18.86 -2.07
CA GLU A 380 -5.73 -20.01 -1.22
C GLU A 380 -6.05 -19.59 0.22
N ASP A 381 -6.90 -20.38 0.88
CA ASP A 381 -7.22 -20.21 2.29
C ASP A 381 -5.95 -20.27 3.16
N GLU A 382 -5.99 -19.56 4.28
CA GLU A 382 -4.87 -19.52 5.20
C GLU A 382 -4.69 -20.89 5.86
N SER A 383 -3.44 -21.31 6.03
CA SER A 383 -3.19 -22.57 6.72
C SER A 383 -3.72 -22.48 8.17
N SER A 384 -4.40 -23.53 8.60
CA SER A 384 -4.94 -23.63 9.97
C SER A 384 -3.86 -23.78 11.04
N ASN A 385 -2.64 -24.12 10.63
CA ASN A 385 -1.51 -24.31 11.54
C ASN A 385 -0.84 -22.97 11.82
N ARG A 386 -1.20 -22.37 12.96
CA ARG A 386 -0.71 -21.05 13.38
C ARG A 386 0.22 -21.20 14.59
N ASP A 387 1.41 -20.62 14.50
CA ASP A 387 2.28 -20.48 15.65
C ASP A 387 1.59 -19.61 16.71
N PRO A 388 1.51 -20.04 17.98
CA PRO A 388 0.77 -19.31 19.00
C PRO A 388 1.50 -18.02 19.40
N TYR A 389 0.75 -16.94 19.62
CA TYR A 389 1.27 -15.75 20.28
C TYR A 389 1.33 -15.98 21.79
N THR A 390 2.51 -16.37 22.30
CA THR A 390 2.67 -16.76 23.70
C THR A 390 2.71 -15.57 24.65
N LYS A 391 2.52 -15.81 25.95
CA LYS A 391 2.61 -14.78 26.98
C LYS A 391 3.99 -14.10 26.99
N GLU A 392 5.07 -14.85 26.77
CA GLU A 392 6.43 -14.30 26.70
C GLU A 392 6.60 -13.34 25.52
N LEU A 393 5.91 -13.60 24.40
CA LEU A 393 5.90 -12.68 23.26
C LEU A 393 5.08 -11.43 23.57
N SER A 394 3.90 -11.59 24.18
CA SER A 394 3.04 -10.48 24.62
C SER A 394 3.77 -9.54 25.58
N ASP A 395 4.33 -10.08 26.68
CA ASP A 395 5.06 -9.32 27.71
C ASP A 395 6.23 -8.51 27.12
N LYS A 396 6.87 -9.03 26.07
CA LYS A 396 8.02 -8.40 25.42
C LYS A 396 7.65 -7.38 24.36
N TRP A 397 6.57 -7.60 23.59
CA TRP A 397 6.33 -6.89 22.33
C TRP A 397 5.07 -6.03 22.29
N ASP A 398 4.06 -6.26 23.13
CA ASP A 398 2.78 -5.51 23.04
C ASP A 398 2.95 -4.00 23.21
N GLY A 399 3.92 -3.55 24.01
CA GLY A 399 4.24 -2.13 24.15
C GLY A 399 4.63 -1.44 22.83
N TYR A 400 5.15 -2.18 21.85
CA TYR A 400 5.49 -1.67 20.52
C TYR A 400 4.25 -1.47 19.65
N PHE A 401 3.15 -2.17 19.94
CA PHE A 401 1.92 -2.12 19.16
C PHE A 401 0.84 -1.23 19.80
N LYS A 402 1.14 -0.51 20.88
CA LYS A 402 0.17 0.26 21.68
C LYS A 402 -0.68 1.29 20.90
N ASP A 403 -0.18 1.78 19.77
CA ASP A 403 -0.92 2.72 18.92
C ASP A 403 -1.63 2.06 17.72
N PHE A 404 -1.68 0.73 17.69
CA PHE A 404 -2.85 0.00 17.16
C PHE A 404 -3.89 -0.09 18.28
#